data_AF-A0A8J5N7S3-F1
#
_entry.id   AF-A0A8J5N7S3-F1
#
_cell.length_a   1.000
_cell.length_b   1.000
_cell.length_c   1.000
_cell.angle_alpha   90.00
_cell.angle_beta   90.00
_cell.angle_gamma   90.00
#
_symmetry.space_group_name_H-M   'P 1'
#
loop_
_entity.id
_entity.type
_entity.pdbx_description
1 polymer ?
#
loop_
_entity_poly.entity_id
_entity_poly.type
_entity_poly.pdbx_seq_one_letter_code
_entity_poly.pdbx_strand_id
1 'polypeptide(L)'
;MAALRMAGSWLQGSGWVETLVRANIASPGTADSFLKAAHVTRTRRGHQTTAATLNILQHKDYGKYTEDAQSDGHEPLEFGVWTLPTWHHACNHEEADTRMMVHAADALECGHRRILILTVDTDVVILAVALANERSEVLDEIWFTFGTGKNRRYIAAHQIAKALGPEKSRALPVFHAITGSDTVSAFTGHSKKAAWATLNAFPEVTTAFLSLASTPRELPDDVLSTLKKFLVLLYNPTSTCCDVNVLRKKLFSRKSRSLVHLPPKRADLEQHIKRAAYQAGHI
;
A
#
# COMPACT_ATOMS: atom_id res chain seq x y z
N MET A 1 -10.70 -20.07 -22.95
CA MET A 1 -11.54 -20.91 -22.06
C MET A 1 -10.91 -21.16 -20.70
N ALA A 2 -9.63 -21.55 -20.62
CA ALA A 2 -8.95 -21.76 -19.33
C ALA A 2 -9.02 -20.54 -18.38
N ALA A 3 -8.73 -19.34 -18.88
CA ALA A 3 -8.80 -18.10 -18.07
C ALA A 3 -10.22 -17.82 -17.50
N LEU A 4 -11.27 -18.04 -18.29
CA LEU A 4 -12.66 -17.83 -17.84
C LEU A 4 -13.08 -18.85 -16.77
N ARG A 5 -12.64 -20.12 -16.91
CA ARG A 5 -12.87 -21.15 -15.89
C ARG A 5 -12.10 -20.89 -14.61
N MET A 6 -10.87 -20.38 -14.72
CA MET A 6 -10.07 -19.97 -13.57
C MET A 6 -10.77 -18.82 -12.82
N ALA A 7 -11.18 -17.77 -13.51
CA ALA A 7 -11.94 -16.66 -12.90
C ALA A 7 -13.24 -17.15 -12.26
N GLY A 8 -13.97 -18.03 -12.94
CA GLY A 8 -15.18 -18.64 -12.40
C GLY A 8 -14.95 -19.47 -11.14
N SER A 9 -13.84 -20.22 -11.07
CA SER A 9 -13.46 -20.96 -9.86
C SER A 9 -13.14 -20.06 -8.67
N TRP A 10 -12.61 -18.86 -8.91
CA TRP A 10 -12.36 -17.86 -7.86
C TRP A 10 -13.65 -17.24 -7.33
N LEU A 11 -14.65 -17.09 -8.21
CA LEU A 11 -15.96 -16.53 -7.86
C LEU A 11 -16.93 -17.60 -7.32
N GLN A 12 -16.54 -18.88 -7.32
CA GLN A 12 -17.37 -19.95 -6.80
C GLN A 12 -17.58 -19.76 -5.29
N GLY A 13 -18.85 -19.69 -4.85
CA GLY A 13 -19.18 -19.50 -3.44
C GLY A 13 -19.00 -18.06 -2.92
N SER A 14 -18.69 -17.09 -3.78
CA SER A 14 -18.55 -15.68 -3.38
C SER A 14 -19.88 -14.94 -3.20
N GLY A 15 -21.01 -15.62 -3.40
CA GLY A 15 -22.34 -14.99 -3.48
C GLY A 15 -22.68 -14.42 -4.87
N TRP A 16 -21.80 -14.54 -5.87
CA TRP A 16 -22.00 -13.93 -7.19
C TRP A 16 -23.27 -14.45 -7.89
N VAL A 17 -23.53 -15.75 -7.82
CA VAL A 17 -24.74 -16.38 -8.39
C VAL A 17 -26.00 -15.81 -7.73
N GLU A 18 -26.00 -15.76 -6.41
CA GLU A 18 -27.07 -15.22 -5.59
C GLU A 18 -27.32 -13.74 -5.92
N THR A 19 -26.26 -13.00 -6.20
CA THR A 19 -26.32 -11.57 -6.58
C THR A 19 -27.09 -11.38 -7.89
N LEU A 20 -26.81 -12.18 -8.93
CA LEU A 20 -27.55 -12.14 -10.21
C LEU A 20 -29.02 -12.55 -10.07
N VAL A 21 -29.27 -13.55 -9.24
CA VAL A 21 -30.62 -14.04 -8.97
C VAL A 21 -31.43 -12.97 -8.22
N ARG A 22 -30.86 -12.36 -7.17
CA ARG A 22 -31.49 -11.25 -6.43
C ARG A 22 -31.77 -10.02 -7.31
N ALA A 23 -30.93 -9.77 -8.29
CA ALA A 23 -31.15 -8.70 -9.26
C ALA A 23 -32.18 -9.05 -10.36
N ASN A 24 -32.71 -10.28 -10.39
CA ASN A 24 -33.56 -10.80 -11.47
C ASN A 24 -32.89 -10.77 -12.86
N ILE A 25 -31.56 -10.89 -12.92
CA ILE A 25 -30.80 -10.88 -14.19
C ILE A 25 -30.73 -12.28 -14.81
N ALA A 26 -30.65 -13.32 -13.99
CA ALA A 26 -30.55 -14.69 -14.45
C ALA A 26 -31.14 -15.68 -13.44
N SER A 27 -31.62 -16.83 -13.93
CA SER A 27 -31.94 -17.96 -13.06
C SER A 27 -30.66 -18.54 -12.43
N PRO A 28 -30.75 -19.25 -11.29
CA PRO A 28 -29.58 -19.82 -10.62
C PRO A 28 -28.71 -20.69 -11.54
N GLY A 29 -29.35 -21.53 -12.37
CA GLY A 29 -28.64 -22.37 -13.33
C GLY A 29 -27.97 -21.57 -14.46
N THR A 30 -28.61 -20.49 -14.92
CA THR A 30 -28.01 -19.60 -15.92
C THR A 30 -26.83 -18.84 -15.33
N ALA A 31 -26.96 -18.30 -14.11
CA ALA A 31 -25.88 -17.61 -13.40
C ALA A 31 -24.69 -18.54 -13.13
N ASP A 32 -24.92 -19.75 -12.62
CA ASP A 32 -23.86 -20.75 -12.40
C ASP A 32 -23.15 -21.15 -13.71
N SER A 33 -23.86 -21.14 -14.84
CA SER A 33 -23.25 -21.40 -16.16
C SER A 33 -22.19 -20.37 -16.57
N PHE A 34 -22.26 -19.12 -16.06
CA PHE A 34 -21.22 -18.12 -16.30
C PHE A 34 -19.93 -18.49 -15.58
N LEU A 35 -20.02 -18.92 -14.31
CA LEU A 35 -18.86 -19.34 -13.51
C LEU A 35 -18.21 -20.61 -14.08
N LYS A 36 -19.01 -21.56 -14.54
CA LYS A 36 -18.49 -22.77 -15.21
C LYS A 36 -17.93 -22.51 -16.61
N ALA A 37 -18.05 -21.27 -17.10
CA ALA A 37 -17.76 -20.86 -18.47
C ALA A 37 -18.38 -21.81 -19.50
N ALA A 38 -19.64 -22.23 -19.27
CA ALA A 38 -20.32 -23.20 -20.14
C ALA A 38 -20.52 -22.64 -21.56
N HIS A 39 -20.66 -21.32 -21.70
CA HIS A 39 -20.81 -20.63 -22.98
C HIS A 39 -19.92 -19.39 -23.06
N VAL A 40 -18.88 -19.43 -23.91
CA VAL A 40 -17.88 -18.35 -24.04
C VAL A 40 -18.52 -16.99 -24.32
N THR A 41 -19.51 -16.94 -25.22
CA THR A 41 -20.19 -15.71 -25.62
C THR A 41 -20.94 -15.05 -24.45
N ARG A 42 -21.53 -15.86 -23.56
CA ARG A 42 -22.21 -15.36 -22.35
C ARG A 42 -21.18 -14.93 -21.31
N THR A 43 -20.22 -15.80 -21.00
CA THR A 43 -19.19 -15.52 -19.98
C THR A 43 -18.30 -14.33 -20.32
N ARG A 44 -18.08 -14.03 -21.62
CA ARG A 44 -17.32 -12.85 -22.06
C ARG A 44 -17.94 -11.53 -21.58
N ARG A 45 -19.26 -11.47 -21.39
CA ARG A 45 -19.96 -10.28 -20.87
C ARG A 45 -20.10 -10.29 -19.34
N GLY A 46 -19.51 -11.26 -18.64
CA GLY A 46 -19.66 -11.44 -17.19
C GLY A 46 -19.35 -10.18 -16.38
N HIS A 47 -18.31 -9.42 -16.76
CA HIS A 47 -18.00 -8.14 -16.10
C HIS A 47 -19.13 -7.11 -16.26
N GLN A 48 -19.61 -6.89 -17.49
CA GLN A 48 -20.71 -5.95 -17.77
C GLN A 48 -21.99 -6.38 -17.05
N THR A 49 -22.30 -7.67 -17.08
CA THR A 49 -23.46 -8.23 -16.36
C THR A 49 -23.32 -8.03 -14.86
N THR A 50 -22.12 -8.23 -14.29
CA THR A 50 -21.85 -8.00 -12.86
C THR A 50 -22.04 -6.53 -12.49
N ALA A 51 -21.45 -5.61 -13.26
CA ALA A 51 -21.58 -4.18 -13.01
C ALA A 51 -23.05 -3.71 -13.05
N ALA A 52 -23.82 -4.15 -14.06
CA ALA A 52 -25.25 -3.85 -14.16
C ALA A 52 -26.05 -4.47 -13.00
N THR A 53 -25.74 -5.71 -12.61
CA THR A 53 -26.36 -6.41 -11.48
C THR A 53 -26.15 -5.63 -10.18
N LEU A 54 -24.92 -5.22 -9.91
CA LEU A 54 -24.57 -4.45 -8.71
C LEU A 54 -25.29 -3.11 -8.69
N ASN A 55 -25.32 -2.38 -9.82
CA ASN A 55 -26.03 -1.11 -9.93
C ASN A 55 -27.54 -1.26 -9.65
N ILE A 56 -28.18 -2.32 -10.17
CA ILE A 56 -29.59 -2.60 -9.92
C ILE A 56 -29.86 -2.86 -8.44
N LEU A 57 -29.02 -3.68 -7.79
CA LEU A 57 -29.16 -3.95 -6.36
C LEU A 57 -28.94 -2.70 -5.52
N GLN A 58 -27.96 -1.88 -5.88
CA GLN A 58 -27.68 -0.61 -5.23
C GLN A 58 -28.88 0.35 -5.31
N HIS A 59 -29.53 0.47 -6.47
CA HIS A 59 -30.77 1.25 -6.59
C HIS A 59 -31.95 0.65 -5.81
N LYS A 60 -32.07 -0.68 -5.71
CA LYS A 60 -33.11 -1.33 -4.89
C LYS A 60 -32.93 -1.02 -3.41
N ASP A 61 -31.70 -1.09 -2.92
CA ASP A 61 -31.40 -0.80 -1.52
C ASP A 61 -31.53 0.70 -1.22
N TYR A 62 -31.21 1.58 -2.18
CA TYR A 62 -31.51 3.01 -2.07
C TYR A 62 -33.01 3.27 -1.93
N GLY A 63 -33.85 2.58 -2.71
CA GLY A 63 -35.31 2.69 -2.60
C GLY A 63 -35.80 2.40 -1.17
N LYS A 64 -35.31 1.32 -0.56
CA LYS A 64 -35.63 1.01 0.84
C LYS A 64 -35.16 2.09 1.80
N TYR A 65 -33.91 2.56 1.63
CA TYR A 65 -33.40 3.67 2.43
C TYR A 65 -34.29 4.92 2.34
N THR A 66 -34.78 5.26 1.15
CA THR A 66 -35.67 6.41 0.98
C THR A 66 -37.02 6.22 1.66
N GLU A 67 -37.57 5.01 1.65
CA GLU A 67 -38.81 4.65 2.34
C GLU A 67 -38.64 4.72 3.86
N ASP A 68 -37.54 4.19 4.38
CA ASP A 68 -37.18 4.23 5.81
C ASP A 68 -36.97 5.68 6.29
N ALA A 69 -36.19 6.47 5.54
CA ALA A 69 -35.92 7.88 5.86
C ALA A 69 -37.21 8.72 5.91
N GLN A 70 -38.12 8.52 4.97
CA GLN A 70 -39.43 9.19 4.97
C GLN A 70 -40.30 8.78 6.16
N SER A 71 -40.25 7.49 6.53
CA SER A 71 -40.98 6.97 7.70
C SER A 71 -40.45 7.56 9.01
N ASP A 72 -39.16 7.83 9.08
CA ASP A 72 -38.49 8.45 10.23
C ASP A 72 -38.55 10.00 10.21
N GLY A 73 -39.17 10.61 9.19
CA GLY A 73 -39.32 12.07 9.06
C GLY A 73 -38.04 12.80 8.61
N HIS A 74 -37.08 12.08 8.03
CA HIS A 74 -35.83 12.62 7.50
C HIS A 74 -35.90 12.80 5.98
N GLU A 75 -35.28 13.86 5.47
CA GLU A 75 -35.09 14.03 4.03
C GLU A 75 -33.99 13.06 3.53
N PRO A 76 -34.29 12.15 2.59
CA PRO A 76 -33.30 11.21 2.11
C PRO A 76 -32.22 11.89 1.27
N LEU A 77 -30.97 11.44 1.44
CA LEU A 77 -29.85 11.86 0.61
C LEU A 77 -30.08 11.51 -0.86
N GLU A 78 -29.60 12.34 -1.79
CA GLU A 78 -29.60 12.02 -3.21
C GLU A 78 -28.80 10.73 -3.49
N PHE A 79 -29.23 9.90 -4.46
CA PHE A 79 -28.60 8.62 -4.79
C PHE A 79 -27.08 8.72 -4.96
N GLY A 80 -26.60 9.74 -5.67
CA GLY A 80 -25.16 9.96 -5.86
C GLY A 80 -24.41 10.20 -4.55
N VAL A 81 -25.05 10.83 -3.56
CA VAL A 81 -24.48 11.09 -2.23
C VAL A 81 -24.62 9.86 -1.32
N TRP A 82 -25.74 9.15 -1.40
CA TRP A 82 -26.00 7.94 -0.61
C TRP A 82 -25.13 6.75 -1.02
N THR A 83 -24.85 6.62 -2.31
CA THR A 83 -23.99 5.55 -2.85
C THR A 83 -22.52 5.78 -2.55
N LEU A 84 -22.13 7.02 -2.27
CA LEU A 84 -20.85 7.28 -1.65
C LEU A 84 -20.95 6.79 -0.21
N PRO A 85 -20.03 5.92 0.25
CA PRO A 85 -19.78 5.82 1.67
C PRO A 85 -19.69 7.24 2.23
N THR A 86 -20.29 7.53 3.38
CA THR A 86 -20.20 8.85 4.05
C THR A 86 -18.76 9.39 4.14
N TRP A 87 -17.78 8.50 3.96
CA TRP A 87 -16.32 8.66 3.97
C TRP A 87 -15.68 9.02 2.61
N HIS A 88 -16.34 8.80 1.48
CA HIS A 88 -15.72 8.94 0.14
C HIS A 88 -15.50 10.41 -0.26
N HIS A 89 -16.05 11.36 0.50
CA HIS A 89 -15.76 12.78 0.38
C HIS A 89 -14.40 13.19 1.02
N ALA A 90 -13.76 12.32 1.82
CA ALA A 90 -12.48 12.64 2.48
C ALA A 90 -11.25 11.90 1.89
N CYS A 91 -11.42 10.75 1.23
CA CYS A 91 -10.30 9.99 0.69
C CYS A 91 -10.05 10.32 -0.79
N ASN A 92 -9.05 11.16 -1.07
CA ASN A 92 -8.58 11.51 -2.41
C ASN A 92 -7.38 10.65 -2.89
N HIS A 93 -7.03 9.61 -2.14
CA HIS A 93 -5.92 8.73 -2.47
C HIS A 93 -6.27 7.90 -3.71
N GLU A 94 -5.39 7.84 -4.69
CA GLU A 94 -5.62 7.03 -5.90
C GLU A 94 -5.41 5.54 -5.62
N GLU A 95 -4.34 5.19 -4.90
CA GLU A 95 -3.83 3.83 -4.72
C GLU A 95 -4.49 3.06 -3.58
N ALA A 96 -4.66 1.74 -3.74
CA ALA A 96 -5.40 0.92 -2.79
C ALA A 96 -4.70 0.77 -1.43
N ASP A 97 -3.37 0.70 -1.43
CA ASP A 97 -2.55 0.51 -0.23
C ASP A 97 -2.71 1.65 0.79
N THR A 98 -2.69 2.89 0.32
CA THR A 98 -2.88 4.09 1.15
C THR A 98 -4.34 4.30 1.51
N ARG A 99 -5.29 4.02 0.59
CA ARG A 99 -6.74 3.99 0.91
C ARG A 99 -7.05 3.03 2.07
N MET A 100 -6.40 1.87 2.12
CA MET A 100 -6.58 0.92 3.23
C MET A 100 -6.18 1.51 4.57
N MET A 101 -5.15 2.37 4.63
CA MET A 101 -4.75 3.06 5.86
C MET A 101 -5.75 4.12 6.28
N VAL A 102 -6.31 4.87 5.32
CA VAL A 102 -7.39 5.83 5.59
C VAL A 102 -8.60 5.12 6.18
N HIS A 103 -9.01 3.99 5.63
CA HIS A 103 -10.09 3.18 6.19
C HIS A 103 -9.76 2.60 7.56
N ALA A 104 -8.51 2.22 7.80
CA ALA A 104 -8.09 1.77 9.13
C ALA A 104 -8.16 2.92 10.15
N ALA A 105 -7.74 4.12 9.79
CA ALA A 105 -7.84 5.32 10.63
C ALA A 105 -9.30 5.69 10.95
N ASP A 106 -10.17 5.62 9.96
CA ASP A 106 -11.62 5.84 10.12
C ASP A 106 -12.27 4.78 11.04
N ALA A 107 -11.91 3.51 10.87
CA ALA A 107 -12.38 2.46 11.77
C ALA A 107 -11.99 2.73 13.23
N LEU A 108 -10.80 3.29 13.48
CA LEU A 108 -10.35 3.70 14.81
C LEU A 108 -11.22 4.83 15.38
N GLU A 109 -11.61 5.80 14.55
CA GLU A 109 -12.50 6.90 14.93
C GLU A 109 -13.91 6.42 15.26
N CYS A 110 -14.37 5.37 14.57
CA CYS A 110 -15.59 4.63 14.91
C CYS A 110 -15.46 3.74 16.17
N GLY A 111 -14.30 3.74 16.83
CA GLY A 111 -14.06 3.02 18.07
C GLY A 111 -13.57 1.57 17.88
N HIS A 112 -13.30 1.12 16.65
CA HIS A 112 -12.71 -0.19 16.41
C HIS A 112 -11.23 -0.19 16.77
N ARG A 113 -10.81 -1.09 17.67
CA ARG A 113 -9.43 -1.13 18.20
C ARG A 113 -8.57 -2.25 17.60
N ARG A 114 -9.19 -3.17 16.86
CA ARG A 114 -8.54 -4.32 16.24
C ARG A 114 -8.86 -4.36 14.75
N ILE A 115 -7.83 -4.31 13.92
CA ILE A 115 -7.94 -4.18 12.48
C ILE A 115 -7.25 -5.38 11.80
N LEU A 116 -7.94 -5.97 10.82
CA LEU A 116 -7.39 -7.03 9.97
C LEU A 116 -7.38 -6.57 8.51
N ILE A 117 -6.18 -6.51 7.93
CA ILE A 117 -5.95 -6.11 6.55
C ILE A 117 -5.65 -7.35 5.70
N LEU A 118 -6.47 -7.57 4.67
CA LEU A 118 -6.28 -8.69 3.75
C LEU A 118 -5.40 -8.26 2.57
N THR A 119 -4.10 -8.48 2.69
CA THR A 119 -3.12 -8.10 1.66
C THR A 119 -1.95 -9.08 1.59
N VAL A 120 -1.47 -9.35 0.38
CA VAL A 120 -0.19 -10.03 0.15
C VAL A 120 0.93 -9.06 -0.22
N ASP A 121 0.59 -7.77 -0.28
CA ASP A 121 1.49 -6.70 -0.68
C ASP A 121 2.35 -6.25 0.50
N THR A 122 3.64 -6.05 0.23
CA THR A 122 4.61 -5.60 1.24
C THR A 122 4.45 -4.11 1.53
N ASP A 123 3.99 -3.32 0.57
CA ASP A 123 3.91 -1.87 0.73
C ASP A 123 2.87 -1.55 1.82
N VAL A 124 1.72 -2.22 1.77
CA VAL A 124 0.68 -2.17 2.82
C VAL A 124 1.23 -2.56 4.21
N VAL A 125 2.16 -3.51 4.29
CA VAL A 125 2.78 -3.91 5.58
C VAL A 125 3.61 -2.78 6.15
N ILE A 126 4.40 -2.10 5.31
CA ILE A 126 5.20 -0.95 5.72
C ILE A 126 4.29 0.15 6.27
N LEU A 127 3.19 0.43 5.59
CA LEU A 127 2.22 1.44 6.03
C LEU A 127 1.53 1.05 7.34
N ALA A 128 1.10 -0.20 7.47
CA ALA A 128 0.43 -0.69 8.67
C ALA A 128 1.34 -0.62 9.91
N VAL A 129 2.66 -0.81 9.75
CA VAL A 129 3.64 -0.65 10.84
C VAL A 129 3.77 0.83 11.23
N ALA A 130 3.80 1.75 10.26
CA ALA A 130 3.83 3.18 10.52
C ALA A 130 2.55 3.64 11.24
N LEU A 131 1.37 3.23 10.76
CA LEU A 131 0.07 3.52 11.35
C LEU A 131 -0.04 2.94 12.78
N ALA A 132 0.44 1.73 13.01
CA ALA A 132 0.46 1.11 14.33
C ALA A 132 1.24 1.93 15.36
N ASN A 133 2.35 2.54 14.92
CA ASN A 133 3.12 3.42 15.76
C ASN A 133 2.44 4.77 15.97
N GLU A 134 1.92 5.38 14.90
CA GLU A 134 1.26 6.70 14.97
C GLU A 134 0.01 6.68 15.84
N ARG A 135 -0.79 5.60 15.74
CA ARG A 135 -2.07 5.46 16.44
C ARG A 135 -1.97 4.53 17.65
N SER A 136 -0.78 4.35 18.23
CA SER A 136 -0.54 3.37 19.32
C SER A 136 -1.37 3.61 20.59
N GLU A 137 -1.87 4.83 20.79
CA GLU A 137 -2.75 5.16 21.92
C GLU A 137 -4.17 4.60 21.74
N VAL A 138 -4.59 4.40 20.50
CA VAL A 138 -5.94 3.98 20.17
C VAL A 138 -6.04 2.63 19.47
N LEU A 139 -4.98 2.17 18.82
CA LEU A 139 -4.94 0.91 18.08
C LEU A 139 -4.33 -0.19 18.94
N ASP A 140 -5.15 -1.16 19.38
CA ASP A 140 -4.67 -2.30 20.17
C ASP A 140 -3.94 -3.31 19.28
N GLU A 141 -4.55 -3.68 18.15
CA GLU A 141 -4.00 -4.68 17.26
C GLU A 141 -4.27 -4.35 15.79
N ILE A 142 -3.21 -4.40 14.98
CA ILE A 142 -3.33 -4.45 13.53
C ILE A 142 -2.61 -5.69 13.00
N TRP A 143 -3.34 -6.44 12.17
CA TRP A 143 -2.92 -7.71 11.61
C TRP A 143 -3.03 -7.66 10.09
N PHE A 144 -2.17 -8.40 9.40
CA PHE A 144 -2.33 -8.66 7.97
C PHE A 144 -2.12 -10.13 7.63
N THR A 145 -2.76 -10.59 6.56
CA THR A 145 -2.72 -12.00 6.16
C THR A 145 -1.74 -12.23 5.02
N PHE A 146 -0.65 -12.94 5.26
CA PHE A 146 0.32 -13.29 4.22
C PHE A 146 0.12 -14.73 3.71
N GLY A 147 0.31 -14.96 2.42
CA GLY A 147 0.23 -16.28 1.78
C GLY A 147 -1.19 -16.71 1.39
N THR A 148 -1.31 -17.88 0.76
CA THR A 148 -2.57 -18.40 0.20
C THR A 148 -2.89 -19.81 0.70
N GLY A 149 -4.19 -20.14 0.75
CA GLY A 149 -4.67 -21.47 1.13
C GLY A 149 -4.20 -21.92 2.51
N LYS A 150 -3.60 -23.13 2.58
CA LYS A 150 -3.09 -23.74 3.82
C LYS A 150 -1.89 -23.01 4.43
N ASN A 151 -1.20 -22.16 3.65
CA ASN A 151 -0.02 -21.42 4.10
C ASN A 151 -0.35 -19.98 4.50
N ARG A 152 -1.65 -19.66 4.68
CA ARG A 152 -2.08 -18.35 5.14
C ARG A 152 -1.65 -18.15 6.59
N ARG A 153 -0.91 -17.07 6.85
CA ARG A 153 -0.42 -16.69 8.18
C ARG A 153 -0.83 -15.27 8.51
N TYR A 154 -1.04 -15.00 9.79
CA TYR A 154 -1.30 -13.66 10.31
C TYR A 154 0.00 -13.08 10.85
N ILE A 155 0.26 -11.82 10.50
CA ILE A 155 1.44 -11.09 10.97
C ILE A 155 0.95 -9.84 11.71
N ALA A 156 1.49 -9.64 12.92
CA ALA A 156 1.16 -8.53 13.80
C ALA A 156 2.01 -7.30 13.47
N ALA A 157 1.45 -6.34 12.73
CA ALA A 157 2.16 -5.08 12.44
C ALA A 157 2.42 -4.26 13.72
N HIS A 158 1.51 -4.29 14.70
CA HIS A 158 1.68 -3.64 16.01
C HIS A 158 2.88 -4.19 16.81
N GLN A 159 3.14 -5.50 16.74
CA GLN A 159 4.33 -6.09 17.37
C GLN A 159 5.62 -5.71 16.65
N ILE A 160 5.58 -5.61 15.31
CA ILE A 160 6.71 -5.14 14.51
C ILE A 160 7.02 -3.67 14.89
N ALA A 161 6.01 -2.81 14.94
CA ALA A 161 6.16 -1.42 15.34
C ALA A 161 6.80 -1.29 16.74
N LYS A 162 6.28 -2.06 17.71
CA LYS A 162 6.83 -2.10 19.07
C LYS A 162 8.30 -2.57 19.10
N ALA A 163 8.66 -3.56 18.29
CA ALA A 163 10.03 -4.07 18.21
C ALA A 163 11.00 -3.10 17.51
N LEU A 164 10.51 -2.35 16.51
CA LEU A 164 11.29 -1.33 15.81
C LEU A 164 11.49 -0.06 16.65
N GLY A 165 10.53 0.25 17.52
CA GLY A 165 10.47 1.50 18.25
C GLY A 165 9.93 2.65 17.39
N PRO A 166 9.66 3.81 18.01
CA PRO A 166 8.87 4.86 17.38
C PRO A 166 9.56 5.53 16.19
N GLU A 167 10.85 5.82 16.32
CA GLU A 167 11.61 6.49 15.26
C GLU A 167 11.73 5.63 14.01
N LYS A 168 12.10 4.34 14.15
CA LYS A 168 12.26 3.45 13.00
C LYS A 168 10.92 3.09 12.36
N SER A 169 9.85 2.96 13.14
CA SER A 169 8.51 2.70 12.61
C SER A 169 8.03 3.87 11.76
N ARG A 170 8.21 5.11 12.24
CA ARG A 170 7.87 6.33 11.49
C ARG A 170 8.81 6.58 10.31
N ALA A 171 10.07 6.21 10.40
CA ALA A 171 11.03 6.33 9.29
C ALA A 171 10.86 5.24 8.20
N LEU A 172 10.09 4.18 8.48
CA LEU A 172 10.02 2.99 7.63
C LEU A 172 9.49 3.25 6.21
N PRO A 173 8.44 4.09 6.00
CA PRO A 173 7.98 4.43 4.65
C PRO A 173 9.07 5.13 3.81
N VAL A 174 9.81 6.07 4.42
CA VAL A 174 10.92 6.77 3.76
C VAL A 174 12.06 5.81 3.44
N PHE A 175 12.42 4.93 4.38
CA PHE A 175 13.42 3.89 4.16
C PHE A 175 13.02 2.98 2.99
N HIS A 176 11.75 2.53 2.96
CA HIS A 176 11.22 1.69 1.90
C HIS A 176 11.34 2.40 0.54
N ALA A 177 10.83 3.63 0.43
CA ALA A 177 10.89 4.41 -0.82
C ALA A 177 12.35 4.66 -1.27
N ILE A 178 13.24 5.11 -0.38
CA ILE A 178 14.64 5.41 -0.73
C ILE A 178 15.40 4.17 -1.20
N THR A 179 15.14 3.01 -0.61
CA THR A 179 15.83 1.77 -0.96
C THR A 179 15.20 1.03 -2.14
N GLY A 180 14.12 1.58 -2.69
CA GLY A 180 13.41 1.15 -3.86
C GLY A 180 12.00 0.68 -3.55
N SER A 181 11.01 1.19 -4.26
CA SER A 181 9.60 0.81 -4.24
C SER A 181 9.09 0.71 -5.69
N ASP A 182 7.80 0.54 -5.90
CA ASP A 182 7.21 0.51 -7.25
C ASP A 182 7.45 1.81 -8.03
N THR A 183 7.52 2.93 -7.32
CA THR A 183 7.65 4.27 -7.90
C THR A 183 9.04 4.90 -7.76
N VAL A 184 9.95 4.23 -7.03
CA VAL A 184 11.30 4.72 -6.73
C VAL A 184 12.31 3.61 -6.99
N SER A 185 13.34 3.88 -7.79
CA SER A 185 14.30 2.84 -8.20
C SER A 185 15.11 2.25 -7.04
N ALA A 186 15.43 0.96 -7.08
CA ALA A 186 16.36 0.38 -6.12
C ALA A 186 17.83 0.73 -6.46
N PHE A 187 18.70 0.72 -5.45
CA PHE A 187 20.15 0.84 -5.68
C PHE A 187 20.72 -0.50 -6.18
N THR A 188 21.26 -0.51 -7.40
CA THR A 188 21.74 -1.72 -8.06
C THR A 188 22.77 -2.50 -7.24
N GLY A 189 22.51 -3.79 -7.04
CA GLY A 189 23.40 -4.68 -6.28
C GLY A 189 23.23 -4.61 -4.76
N HIS A 190 22.27 -3.83 -4.26
CA HIS A 190 21.98 -3.69 -2.85
C HIS A 190 20.53 -4.07 -2.54
N SER A 191 20.35 -5.01 -1.62
CA SER A 191 19.02 -5.39 -1.14
C SER A 191 18.57 -4.48 0.01
N LYS A 192 17.26 -4.43 0.27
CA LYS A 192 16.73 -3.79 1.48
C LYS A 192 17.35 -4.35 2.76
N LYS A 193 17.72 -5.64 2.78
CA LYS A 193 18.46 -6.25 3.90
C LYS A 193 19.83 -5.62 4.12
N ALA A 194 20.58 -5.35 3.04
CA ALA A 194 21.88 -4.67 3.13
C ALA A 194 21.71 -3.19 3.55
N ALA A 195 20.69 -2.52 3.02
CA ALA A 195 20.35 -1.16 3.42
C ALA A 195 19.94 -1.08 4.90
N TRP A 196 19.19 -2.06 5.40
CA TRP A 196 18.79 -2.16 6.80
C TRP A 196 19.99 -2.40 7.72
N ALA A 197 20.92 -3.27 7.33
CA ALA A 197 22.18 -3.44 8.05
C ALA A 197 22.99 -2.12 8.12
N THR A 198 22.98 -1.35 7.03
CA THR A 198 23.63 -0.03 6.97
C THR A 198 22.94 0.98 7.90
N LEU A 199 21.60 0.99 7.95
CA LEU A 199 20.82 1.81 8.88
C LEU A 199 21.19 1.50 10.33
N ASN A 200 21.31 0.22 10.69
CA ASN A 200 21.70 -0.16 12.05
C ASN A 200 23.16 0.22 12.39
N ALA A 201 24.06 0.26 11.40
CA ALA A 201 25.44 0.67 11.59
C ALA A 201 25.63 2.21 11.55
N PHE A 202 24.65 2.95 11.05
CA PHE A 202 24.66 4.41 10.95
C PHE A 202 23.30 4.98 11.37
N PRO A 203 22.94 4.90 12.67
CA PRO A 203 21.62 5.22 13.17
C PRO A 203 21.22 6.70 12.96
N GLU A 204 22.17 7.61 12.79
CA GLU A 204 21.93 9.03 12.52
C GLU A 204 21.11 9.26 11.23
N VAL A 205 21.13 8.30 10.29
CA VAL A 205 20.27 8.36 9.10
C VAL A 205 18.77 8.33 9.44
N THR A 206 18.40 7.76 10.59
CA THR A 206 17.00 7.70 11.03
C THR A 206 16.42 9.10 11.19
N THR A 207 17.17 10.03 11.76
CA THR A 207 16.75 11.44 11.90
C THR A 207 16.57 12.11 10.53
N ALA A 208 17.44 11.81 9.56
CA ALA A 208 17.28 12.29 8.19
C ALA A 208 16.01 11.73 7.53
N PHE A 209 15.70 10.44 7.73
CA PHE A 209 14.45 9.84 7.25
C PHE A 209 13.23 10.47 7.92
N LEU A 210 13.26 10.74 9.22
CA LEU A 210 12.16 11.42 9.93
C LEU A 210 11.95 12.86 9.43
N SER A 211 13.02 13.57 9.11
CA SER A 211 12.94 14.90 8.49
C SER A 211 12.23 14.83 7.14
N LEU A 212 12.57 13.85 6.30
CA LEU A 212 11.89 13.63 5.01
C LEU A 212 10.44 13.19 5.16
N ALA A 213 10.12 12.38 6.17
CA ALA A 213 8.75 11.95 6.45
C ALA A 213 7.81 13.13 6.77
N SER A 214 8.37 14.30 7.13
CA SER A 214 7.60 15.52 7.38
C SER A 214 7.32 16.35 6.12
N THR A 215 7.57 15.80 4.92
CA THR A 215 7.35 16.45 3.61
C THR A 215 7.95 17.86 3.49
N PRO A 216 9.26 18.03 3.72
CA PRO A 216 9.86 19.35 3.62
C PRO A 216 9.77 19.86 2.17
N ARG A 217 9.39 21.13 2.00
CA ARG A 217 9.28 21.78 0.67
C ARG A 217 10.61 21.80 -0.07
N GLU A 218 11.71 21.96 0.67
CA GLU A 218 13.07 21.93 0.16
C GLU A 218 13.88 20.89 0.93
N LEU A 219 14.83 20.25 0.24
CA LEU A 219 15.68 19.23 0.86
C LEU A 219 16.79 19.92 1.68
N PRO A 220 16.82 19.79 3.01
CA PRO A 220 17.86 20.40 3.83
C PRO A 220 19.25 19.83 3.53
N ASP A 221 20.28 20.67 3.58
CA ASP A 221 21.66 20.28 3.24
C ASP A 221 22.25 19.25 4.20
N ASP A 222 21.89 19.31 5.47
CA ASP A 222 22.29 18.36 6.52
C ASP A 222 21.64 16.99 6.31
N VAL A 223 20.36 16.96 5.94
CA VAL A 223 19.62 15.73 5.55
C VAL A 223 20.27 15.09 4.33
N LEU A 224 20.54 15.88 3.29
CA LEU A 224 21.22 15.41 2.09
C LEU A 224 22.62 14.87 2.40
N SER A 225 23.38 15.56 3.27
CA SER A 225 24.73 15.12 3.67
C SER A 225 24.70 13.80 4.43
N THR A 226 23.72 13.63 5.31
CA THR A 226 23.49 12.38 6.05
C THR A 226 23.13 11.23 5.10
N LEU A 227 22.25 11.46 4.13
CA LEU A 227 21.86 10.46 3.14
C LEU A 227 22.98 10.09 2.17
N LYS A 228 23.84 11.06 1.80
CA LYS A 228 25.08 10.77 1.05
C LYS A 228 25.98 9.83 1.84
N LYS A 229 26.19 10.09 3.13
CA LYS A 229 26.99 9.22 4.00
C LYS A 229 26.38 7.83 4.13
N PHE A 230 25.06 7.72 4.30
CA PHE A 230 24.35 6.44 4.27
C PHE A 230 24.61 5.67 2.97
N LEU A 231 24.52 6.32 1.81
CA LEU A 231 24.78 5.67 0.52
C LEU A 231 26.25 5.27 0.36
N VAL A 232 27.18 6.09 0.86
CA VAL A 232 28.61 5.74 0.84
C VAL A 232 28.85 4.46 1.64
N LEU A 233 28.28 4.35 2.84
CA LEU A 233 28.39 3.17 3.69
C LEU A 233 27.70 1.95 3.07
N LEU A 234 26.57 2.14 2.37
CA LEU A 234 25.88 1.06 1.66
C LEU A 234 26.76 0.43 0.58
N TYR A 235 27.49 1.24 -0.19
CA TYR A 235 28.36 0.77 -1.27
C TYR A 235 29.75 0.34 -0.79
N ASN A 236 30.22 0.90 0.32
CA ASN A 236 31.51 0.60 0.92
C ASN A 236 31.48 0.85 2.46
N PRO A 237 31.16 -0.17 3.26
CA PRO A 237 30.95 -0.03 4.71
C PRO A 237 32.16 0.49 5.49
N THR A 238 33.38 0.31 4.98
CA THR A 238 34.62 0.77 5.61
C THR A 238 35.09 2.14 5.10
N SER A 239 34.26 2.82 4.30
CA SER A 239 34.62 4.10 3.70
C SER A 239 34.56 5.22 4.73
N THR A 240 35.64 6.00 4.82
CA THR A 240 35.67 7.26 5.56
C THR A 240 35.20 8.46 4.72
N CYS A 241 34.83 8.21 3.46
CA CYS A 241 34.37 9.27 2.57
C CYS A 241 32.93 9.69 2.90
N CYS A 242 32.63 10.98 2.76
CA CYS A 242 31.27 11.52 2.95
C CYS A 242 30.62 11.96 1.62
N ASP A 243 31.33 11.85 0.49
CA ASP A 243 30.87 12.31 -0.81
C ASP A 243 30.72 11.14 -1.80
N VAL A 244 29.54 11.05 -2.40
CA VAL A 244 29.17 9.96 -3.31
C VAL A 244 29.96 10.00 -4.63
N ASN A 245 30.33 11.17 -5.13
CA ASN A 245 31.13 11.30 -6.36
C ASN A 245 32.58 10.90 -6.10
N VAL A 246 33.13 11.27 -4.93
CA VAL A 246 34.47 10.82 -4.52
C VAL A 246 34.50 9.30 -4.35
N LEU A 247 33.49 8.70 -3.71
CA LEU A 247 33.38 7.24 -3.63
C LEU A 247 33.25 6.63 -5.03
N ARG A 248 32.37 7.18 -5.88
CA ARG A 248 32.16 6.71 -7.26
C ARG A 248 33.47 6.66 -8.03
N LYS A 249 34.28 7.73 -7.98
CA LYS A 249 35.61 7.80 -8.60
C LYS A 249 36.55 6.72 -8.03
N LYS A 250 36.61 6.57 -6.71
CA LYS A 250 37.47 5.55 -6.06
C LYS A 250 37.09 4.13 -6.49
N LEU A 251 35.79 3.82 -6.53
CA LEU A 251 35.28 2.50 -6.93
C LEU A 251 35.55 2.21 -8.41
N PHE A 252 35.40 3.20 -9.28
CA PHE A 252 35.71 3.09 -10.70
C PHE A 252 37.21 2.82 -10.93
N SER A 253 38.09 3.60 -10.28
CA SER A 253 39.54 3.48 -10.49
C SER A 253 40.18 2.23 -9.89
N ARG A 254 39.63 1.67 -8.80
CA ARG A 254 40.31 0.59 -8.03
C ARG A 254 39.78 -0.82 -8.26
N LYS A 255 38.54 -0.98 -8.76
CA LYS A 255 37.85 -2.28 -8.72
C LYS A 255 37.32 -2.77 -10.07
N SER A 256 37.64 -2.11 -11.19
CA SER A 256 37.09 -2.42 -12.54
C SER A 256 35.58 -2.73 -12.50
N ARG A 257 34.84 -1.95 -11.72
CA ARG A 257 33.40 -2.18 -11.55
C ARG A 257 32.67 -1.69 -12.79
N SER A 258 31.71 -2.48 -13.26
CA SER A 258 30.72 -2.03 -14.24
C SER A 258 30.08 -0.72 -13.76
N LEU A 259 29.84 0.20 -14.69
CA LEU A 259 29.22 1.51 -14.43
C LEU A 259 27.85 1.37 -13.73
N VAL A 260 27.17 0.24 -13.95
CA VAL A 260 25.85 -0.09 -13.37
C VAL A 260 25.93 -0.40 -11.87
N HIS A 261 27.09 -0.85 -11.37
CA HIS A 261 27.31 -1.18 -9.95
C HIS A 261 28.00 -0.05 -9.17
N LEU A 262 28.05 1.15 -9.74
CA LEU A 262 28.56 2.34 -9.08
C LEU A 262 27.42 3.12 -8.43
N PRO A 263 27.66 3.78 -7.28
CA PRO A 263 26.63 4.62 -6.65
C PRO A 263 26.22 5.76 -7.59
N PRO A 264 24.95 6.22 -7.57
CA PRO A 264 24.49 7.32 -8.40
C PRO A 264 25.35 8.57 -8.23
N LYS A 265 25.35 9.45 -9.24
CA LYS A 265 26.00 10.76 -9.11
C LYS A 265 25.21 11.59 -8.10
N ARG A 266 25.85 12.60 -7.52
CA ARG A 266 25.22 13.52 -6.55
C ARG A 266 23.87 14.07 -7.05
N ALA A 267 23.80 14.55 -8.29
CA ALA A 267 22.57 15.13 -8.84
C ALA A 267 21.43 14.11 -8.97
N ASP A 268 21.75 12.90 -9.42
CA ASP A 268 20.78 11.80 -9.53
C ASP A 268 20.26 11.40 -8.14
N LEU A 269 21.14 11.34 -7.15
CA LEU A 269 20.79 11.03 -5.77
C LEU A 269 19.87 12.11 -5.15
N GLU A 270 20.12 13.38 -5.42
CA GLU A 270 19.28 14.46 -4.91
C GLU A 270 17.83 14.35 -5.46
N GLN A 271 17.67 14.05 -6.74
CA GLN A 271 16.34 13.83 -7.34
C GLN A 271 15.68 12.55 -6.83
N HIS A 272 16.47 11.49 -6.66
CA HIS A 272 16.03 10.23 -6.05
C HIS A 272 15.46 10.45 -4.64
N ILE A 273 16.17 11.20 -3.80
CA ILE A 273 15.72 11.53 -2.44
C ILE A 273 14.44 12.35 -2.47
N LYS A 274 14.34 13.37 -3.34
CA LYS A 274 13.12 14.18 -3.48
C LYS A 274 11.92 13.32 -3.89
N ARG A 275 12.10 12.42 -4.86
CA ARG A 275 11.05 11.49 -5.29
C ARG A 275 10.63 10.55 -4.16
N ALA A 276 11.59 10.02 -3.40
CA ALA A 276 11.32 9.16 -2.26
C ALA A 276 10.59 9.89 -1.12
N ALA A 277 10.97 11.13 -0.83
CA ALA A 277 10.30 11.96 0.17
C ALA A 277 8.85 12.27 -0.24
N TYR A 278 8.62 12.57 -1.52
CA TYR A 278 7.28 12.75 -2.06
C TYR A 278 6.44 11.47 -1.92
N GLN A 279 7.00 10.30 -2.28
CA GLN A 279 6.26 9.04 -2.16
C GLN A 279 5.95 8.70 -0.71
N ALA A 280 6.90 8.90 0.21
CA ALA A 280 6.77 8.47 1.59
C ALA A 280 5.97 9.44 2.47
N GLY A 281 5.84 10.70 2.07
CA GLY A 281 5.21 11.74 2.88
C GLY A 281 3.76 12.07 2.48
N HIS A 282 3.25 11.51 1.39
CA HIS A 282 1.85 11.62 0.97
C HIS A 282 1.07 10.32 1.20
N ILE A 283 1.39 9.62 2.30
CA ILE A 283 0.76 8.36 2.71
C ILE A 283 -0.14 8.62 3.92
#